data_AF-A0AA88WBY4-F1
#
_entry.id   AF-A0AA88WBY4-F1
#
_cell.length_a   1.000
_cell.length_b   1.000
_cell.length_c   1.000
_cell.angle_alpha   90.00
_cell.angle_beta   90.00
_cell.angle_gamma   90.00
#
_symmetry.space_group_name_H-M   'P 1'
#
loop_
_entity.id
_entity.type
_entity.pdbx_description
1 polymer ?
#
loop_
_entity_poly.entity_id
_entity_poly.type
_entity_poly.pdbx_seq_one_letter_code
_entity_poly.pdbx_strand_id
1 'polypeptide(L)'
;MARRRLLLLLKPFDVYPTCPSDGVTNPKTSFLLKTLQVLSYLDNRRSVHKDAINFCQNVLRKKLVDCIPVFRSNLSQPIRGVDLVITVGGDGTLLQASHLMDDSIPVLGVNSDPTQVKEVEEFIDKFDATRSTGYLCAATVKNFEHKLDEILQGRTVPSEVSRMSICVNSELLSTYALNDVLVAHPCPATVSRFSFRIKKDCVSRSPLVNCRSSGLRVSTAAGSTAAMLSAGGFSMPILSKDLQYIVREPISPRADISNLMHGIVQSEETMESTWYCQEGLIYIDGSHIVHSIQHGDMVELSSKAPILKVFLPRHLQS
;
A
#
# COMPACT_ATOMS: atom_id res chain seq x y z
N MET A 1 -12.18 -15.00 31.52
CA MET A 1 -11.56 -13.99 30.63
C MET A 1 -12.42 -13.88 29.40
N ALA A 2 -12.78 -12.67 28.96
CA ALA A 2 -13.51 -12.49 27.70
C ALA A 2 -12.64 -13.02 26.55
N ARG A 3 -13.26 -13.76 25.61
CA ARG A 3 -12.55 -14.20 24.40
C ARG A 3 -12.23 -12.98 23.55
N ARG A 4 -10.99 -12.89 23.06
CA ARG A 4 -10.61 -11.84 22.12
C ARG A 4 -11.32 -12.06 20.78
N ARG A 5 -11.87 -10.99 20.23
CA ARG A 5 -12.53 -10.98 18.92
C ARG A 5 -11.52 -10.59 17.85
N LEU A 6 -11.30 -11.47 16.88
CA LEU A 6 -10.31 -11.29 15.82
C LEU A 6 -11.00 -11.21 14.46
N LEU A 7 -10.56 -10.29 13.61
CA LEU A 7 -10.92 -10.28 12.19
C LEU A 7 -9.78 -10.88 11.38
N LEU A 8 -10.06 -11.95 10.62
CA LEU A 8 -9.11 -12.54 9.69
C LEU A 8 -9.44 -12.09 8.26
N LEU A 9 -8.69 -11.12 7.76
CA LEU A 9 -8.86 -10.58 6.41
C LEU A 9 -8.02 -11.37 5.40
N LEU A 10 -8.69 -11.92 4.39
CA LEU A 10 -8.07 -12.83 3.42
C LEU A 10 -7.95 -12.16 2.05
N LYS A 11 -6.78 -12.28 1.42
CA LYS A 11 -6.66 -12.01 -0.02
C LYS A 11 -7.51 -13.05 -0.79
N PRO A 12 -8.31 -12.65 -1.80
CA PRO A 12 -9.01 -13.59 -2.66
C PRO A 12 -8.02 -14.34 -3.54
N PHE A 13 -8.46 -15.46 -4.08
CA PHE A 13 -7.69 -16.16 -5.10
C PHE A 13 -7.84 -15.40 -6.42
N ASP A 14 -6.71 -14.97 -6.99
CA ASP A 14 -6.70 -14.35 -8.31
C ASP A 14 -7.27 -15.36 -9.31
N VAL A 15 -8.43 -15.06 -9.91
CA VAL A 15 -9.04 -15.86 -10.97
C VAL A 15 -8.43 -15.37 -12.26
N TYR A 16 -7.29 -15.92 -12.66
CA TYR A 16 -6.81 -15.74 -14.01
C TYR A 16 -7.72 -16.57 -14.93
N PRO A 17 -8.43 -15.98 -15.90
CA PRO A 17 -9.13 -16.77 -16.89
C PRO A 17 -8.11 -17.67 -17.59
N THR A 18 -8.29 -18.99 -17.51
CA THR A 18 -7.57 -19.92 -18.35
C THR A 18 -7.92 -19.55 -19.79
N CYS A 19 -6.95 -19.07 -20.56
CA CYS A 19 -7.17 -18.82 -21.99
C CYS A 19 -7.62 -20.14 -22.62
N PRO A 20 -8.83 -20.23 -23.22
CA PRO A 20 -9.24 -21.43 -23.92
C PRO A 20 -8.21 -21.71 -25.01
N SER A 21 -7.68 -22.94 -25.03
CA SER A 21 -6.77 -23.42 -26.06
C SER A 21 -7.54 -23.69 -27.37
N ASP A 22 -8.27 -22.70 -27.88
CA ASP A 22 -9.02 -22.84 -29.12
C ASP A 22 -8.21 -22.23 -30.27
N GLY A 23 -7.54 -23.11 -31.02
CA GLY A 23 -7.21 -22.88 -32.41
C GLY A 23 -6.07 -21.90 -32.71
N VAL A 24 -4.85 -22.19 -32.23
CA VAL A 24 -3.64 -21.63 -32.86
C VAL A 24 -2.85 -22.76 -33.51
N THR A 25 -3.16 -23.04 -34.77
CA THR A 25 -2.33 -23.90 -35.62
C THR A 25 -1.02 -23.17 -35.92
N ASN A 26 0.02 -23.58 -35.18
CA ASN A 26 1.44 -23.14 -35.21
C ASN A 26 1.74 -21.71 -34.72
N PRO A 27 2.44 -21.63 -33.55
CA PRO A 27 3.79 -21.11 -33.56
C PRO A 27 4.75 -21.84 -32.59
N LYS A 28 6.01 -22.01 -33.03
CA LYS A 28 7.24 -22.31 -32.26
C LYS A 28 7.05 -22.89 -30.84
N THR A 29 7.27 -24.20 -30.70
CA THR A 29 7.21 -25.01 -29.47
C THR A 29 7.80 -24.37 -28.21
N SER A 30 8.83 -23.52 -28.36
CA SER A 30 9.49 -22.82 -27.25
C SER A 30 8.65 -21.72 -26.58
N PHE A 31 7.77 -21.04 -27.31
CA PHE A 31 6.90 -20.01 -26.74
C PHE A 31 5.80 -20.63 -25.88
N LEU A 32 5.20 -21.72 -26.36
CA LEU A 32 4.18 -22.47 -25.64
C LEU A 32 4.72 -23.05 -24.33
N LEU A 33 5.95 -23.58 -24.34
CA LEU A 33 6.66 -24.08 -23.16
C LEU A 33 6.87 -23.00 -22.10
N LYS A 34 7.28 -21.79 -22.49
CA LYS A 34 7.44 -20.65 -21.56
C LYS A 34 6.10 -20.24 -20.95
N THR A 35 5.04 -20.17 -21.75
CA THR A 35 3.69 -19.86 -21.26
C THR A 35 3.20 -20.90 -20.24
N LEU A 36 3.41 -22.19 -20.51
CA LEU A 36 3.04 -23.27 -19.57
C LEU A 36 3.83 -23.19 -18.26
N GLN A 37 5.12 -22.82 -18.30
CA GLN A 37 5.93 -22.60 -17.10
C GLN A 37 5.39 -21.45 -16.25
N VAL A 38 5.03 -20.32 -16.89
CA VAL A 38 4.43 -19.16 -16.20
C VAL A 38 3.08 -19.53 -15.58
N LEU A 39 2.21 -20.25 -16.30
CA LEU A 39 0.91 -20.67 -15.78
C LEU A 39 1.05 -21.63 -14.59
N SER A 40 1.92 -22.64 -14.69
CA SER A 40 2.24 -23.55 -13.58
C SER A 40 2.76 -22.80 -12.35
N TYR A 41 3.61 -21.80 -12.57
CA TYR A 41 4.11 -20.95 -11.51
C TYR A 41 3.00 -20.11 -10.85
N LEU A 42 2.08 -19.52 -11.62
CA LEU A 42 0.93 -18.79 -11.09
C LEU A 42 -0.02 -19.71 -10.28
N ASP A 43 -0.25 -20.93 -10.77
CA ASP A 43 -1.04 -21.94 -10.05
C ASP A 43 -0.36 -22.35 -8.74
N ASN A 44 0.97 -22.50 -8.73
CA ASN A 44 1.74 -22.75 -7.52
C ASN A 44 1.56 -21.62 -6.50
N ARG A 45 1.68 -20.35 -6.90
CA ARG A 45 1.44 -19.20 -6.02
C ARG A 45 0.05 -19.22 -5.40
N ARG A 46 -0.96 -19.56 -6.21
CA ARG A 46 -2.34 -19.72 -5.74
C ARG A 46 -2.45 -20.86 -4.71
N SER A 47 -1.79 -21.99 -4.94
CA SER A 47 -1.78 -23.13 -4.00
C SER A 47 -1.11 -22.75 -2.68
N VAL A 48 0.10 -22.17 -2.73
CA VAL A 48 0.83 -21.72 -1.54
C VAL A 48 0.01 -20.74 -0.72
N HIS A 49 -0.64 -19.77 -1.37
CA HIS A 49 -1.54 -18.83 -0.71
C HIS A 49 -2.74 -19.53 -0.04
N LYS A 50 -3.37 -20.49 -0.72
CA LYS A 50 -4.49 -21.27 -0.16
C LYS A 50 -4.06 -22.07 1.06
N ASP A 51 -2.90 -22.71 0.99
CA ASP A 51 -2.35 -23.49 2.10
C ASP A 51 -2.01 -22.59 3.30
N ALA A 52 -1.50 -21.38 3.04
CA ALA A 52 -1.27 -20.39 4.08
C ALA A 52 -2.57 -19.94 4.78
N ILE A 53 -3.65 -19.69 4.02
CA ILE A 53 -4.97 -19.38 4.59
C ILE A 53 -5.46 -20.53 5.48
N ASN A 54 -5.42 -21.76 4.96
CA ASN A 54 -5.85 -22.96 5.69
C ASN A 54 -5.05 -23.14 6.97
N PHE A 55 -3.73 -22.96 6.91
CA PHE A 55 -2.85 -23.02 8.06
C PHE A 55 -3.24 -21.99 9.12
N CYS A 56 -3.39 -20.72 8.75
CA CYS A 56 -3.74 -19.66 9.69
C CYS A 56 -5.11 -19.90 10.35
N GLN A 57 -6.12 -20.33 9.57
CA GLN A 57 -7.43 -20.68 10.09
C GLN A 57 -7.36 -21.86 11.08
N ASN A 58 -6.56 -22.88 10.78
CA ASN A 58 -6.38 -24.03 11.67
C ASN A 58 -5.69 -23.65 12.98
N VAL A 59 -4.69 -22.78 12.95
CA VAL A 59 -4.07 -22.23 14.17
C VAL A 59 -5.11 -21.48 14.99
N LEU A 60 -5.89 -20.59 14.38
CA LEU A 60 -6.90 -19.79 15.08
C LEU A 60 -8.01 -20.65 15.72
N ARG A 61 -8.47 -21.72 15.07
CA ARG A 61 -9.45 -22.67 15.64
C ARG A 61 -8.95 -23.38 16.90
N LYS A 62 -7.63 -23.56 17.05
CA LYS A 62 -7.02 -24.19 18.23
C LYS A 62 -6.87 -23.22 19.40
N LYS A 63 -6.99 -21.90 19.17
CA LYS A 63 -6.86 -20.87 20.20
C LYS A 63 -8.23 -20.48 20.74
N LEU A 64 -8.28 -19.98 21.98
CA LEU A 64 -9.51 -19.51 22.64
C LEU A 64 -9.88 -18.08 22.18
N VAL A 65 -10.15 -17.91 20.89
CA VAL A 65 -10.45 -16.62 20.25
C VAL A 65 -11.70 -16.72 19.39
N ASP A 66 -12.47 -15.64 19.29
CA ASP A 66 -13.63 -15.56 18.41
C ASP A 66 -13.18 -14.91 17.09
N CYS A 67 -12.95 -15.73 16.06
CA CYS A 67 -12.38 -15.28 14.79
C CYS A 67 -13.42 -15.24 13.67
N ILE A 68 -13.50 -14.12 12.94
CA ILE A 68 -14.38 -13.95 11.79
C ILE A 68 -13.52 -13.86 10.52
N PRO A 69 -13.52 -14.88 9.64
CA PRO A 69 -12.83 -14.80 8.35
C PRO A 69 -13.66 -14.01 7.33
N VAL A 70 -13.03 -13.05 6.66
CA VAL A 70 -13.65 -12.23 5.60
C VAL A 70 -12.67 -12.06 4.46
N PHE A 71 -13.12 -12.24 3.21
CA PHE A 71 -12.31 -11.86 2.05
C PHE A 71 -12.32 -10.34 1.89
N ARG A 72 -11.16 -9.74 1.61
CA ARG A 72 -11.03 -8.28 1.45
C ARG A 72 -11.94 -7.71 0.34
N SER A 73 -12.32 -8.51 -0.66
CA SER A 73 -13.29 -8.15 -1.70
C SER A 73 -14.71 -7.92 -1.17
N ASN A 74 -15.03 -8.49 -0.01
CA ASN A 74 -16.35 -8.45 0.60
C ASN A 74 -16.41 -7.45 1.75
N LEU A 75 -15.30 -6.77 2.04
CA LEU A 75 -15.21 -5.80 3.13
C LEU A 75 -15.45 -4.40 2.56
N SER A 76 -16.61 -3.83 2.90
CA SER A 76 -17.02 -2.48 2.48
C SER A 76 -17.31 -1.53 3.64
N GLN A 77 -17.35 -2.04 4.86
CA GLN A 77 -17.70 -1.29 6.06
C GLN A 77 -16.46 -1.08 6.95
N PRO A 78 -16.39 0.03 7.71
CA PRO A 78 -15.34 0.25 8.70
C PRO A 78 -15.25 -0.92 9.68
N ILE A 79 -14.02 -1.36 9.98
CA ILE A 79 -13.73 -2.44 10.91
C ILE A 79 -13.92 -1.91 12.34
N ARG A 80 -14.83 -2.51 13.09
CA ARG A 80 -15.13 -2.12 14.48
C ARG A 80 -15.36 -3.34 15.37
N GLY A 81 -15.17 -3.17 16.68
CA GLY A 81 -15.54 -4.16 17.68
C GLY A 81 -14.70 -5.45 17.65
N VAL A 82 -13.46 -5.35 17.18
CA VAL A 82 -12.46 -6.44 17.21
C VAL A 82 -11.19 -5.94 17.91
N ASP A 83 -10.48 -6.85 18.57
CA ASP A 83 -9.28 -6.55 19.35
C ASP A 83 -8.00 -6.60 18.52
N LEU A 84 -8.06 -7.23 17.34
CA LEU A 84 -6.92 -7.38 16.42
C LEU A 84 -7.44 -7.76 15.02
N VAL A 85 -6.85 -7.13 14.01
CA VAL A 85 -6.99 -7.53 12.60
C VAL A 85 -5.77 -8.38 12.20
N ILE A 86 -6.00 -9.50 11.54
CA ILE A 86 -4.95 -10.35 10.97
C ILE A 86 -5.17 -10.37 9.46
N THR A 87 -4.20 -9.92 8.68
CA THR A 87 -4.29 -9.97 7.21
C THR A 87 -3.45 -11.11 6.67
N VAL A 88 -4.03 -11.99 5.85
CA VAL A 88 -3.30 -13.09 5.18
C VAL A 88 -3.21 -12.79 3.69
N GLY A 89 -2.01 -12.46 3.24
CA GLY A 89 -1.76 -11.98 1.88
C GLY A 89 -0.36 -11.41 1.76
N GLY A 90 -0.23 -10.22 1.18
CA GLY A 90 1.00 -9.42 1.25
C GLY A 90 0.66 -8.02 1.75
N ASP A 91 1.55 -7.05 1.54
CA ASP A 91 1.34 -5.66 1.99
C ASP A 91 0.05 -5.05 1.43
N GLY A 92 -0.32 -5.38 0.19
CA GLY A 92 -1.58 -4.93 -0.43
C GLY A 92 -2.85 -5.36 0.33
N THR A 93 -2.80 -6.44 1.11
CA THR A 93 -3.94 -6.86 1.95
C THR A 93 -4.00 -6.05 3.25
N LEU A 94 -2.83 -5.72 3.82
CA LEU A 94 -2.71 -4.84 4.98
C LEU A 94 -3.10 -3.40 4.62
N LEU A 95 -2.65 -2.88 3.47
CA LEU A 95 -3.04 -1.58 2.93
C LEU A 95 -4.56 -1.46 2.84
N GLN A 96 -5.22 -2.44 2.23
CA GLN A 96 -6.69 -2.45 2.12
C GLN A 96 -7.40 -2.52 3.48
N ALA A 97 -6.85 -3.26 4.45
CA ALA A 97 -7.38 -3.23 5.82
C ALA A 97 -7.26 -1.83 6.42
N SER A 98 -6.10 -1.18 6.26
CA SER A 98 -5.81 0.12 6.86
C SER A 98 -6.78 1.23 6.45
N HIS A 99 -7.35 1.15 5.25
CA HIS A 99 -8.37 2.09 4.75
C HIS A 99 -9.68 2.05 5.53
N LEU A 100 -9.95 0.95 6.22
CA LEU A 100 -11.19 0.71 6.96
C LEU A 100 -10.96 0.66 8.48
N MET A 101 -9.74 0.94 8.94
CA MET A 101 -9.37 0.89 10.36
C MET A 101 -9.21 2.28 10.97
N ASP A 102 -9.67 2.41 12.22
CA ASP A 102 -9.33 3.53 13.09
C ASP A 102 -7.95 3.31 13.78
N ASP A 103 -7.63 4.15 14.77
CA ASP A 103 -6.38 4.12 15.54
C ASP A 103 -6.45 3.23 16.80
N SER A 104 -7.60 2.62 17.07
CA SER A 104 -7.82 1.80 18.26
C SER A 104 -7.41 0.34 18.06
N ILE A 105 -7.56 -0.17 16.84
CA ILE A 105 -7.38 -1.60 16.51
C ILE A 105 -5.99 -1.85 15.92
N PRO A 106 -5.17 -2.75 16.49
CA PRO A 106 -3.91 -3.13 15.89
C PRO A 106 -4.09 -4.13 14.73
N VAL A 107 -3.12 -4.16 13.80
CA VAL A 107 -3.06 -5.11 12.68
C VAL A 107 -1.78 -5.93 12.67
N LEU A 108 -1.91 -7.22 12.38
CA LEU A 108 -0.81 -8.15 12.11
C LEU A 108 -0.86 -8.60 10.64
N GLY A 109 0.19 -8.26 9.88
CA GLY A 109 0.39 -8.77 8.53
C GLY A 109 1.03 -10.16 8.50
N VAL A 110 0.39 -11.10 7.80
CA VAL A 110 0.91 -12.44 7.51
C VAL A 110 1.18 -12.54 6.00
N ASN A 111 2.47 -12.54 5.64
CA ASN A 111 2.89 -12.79 4.26
C ASN A 111 2.65 -14.26 3.92
N SER A 112 1.65 -14.51 3.09
CA SER A 112 1.21 -15.85 2.68
C SER A 112 2.09 -16.48 1.60
N ASP A 113 2.78 -15.65 0.82
CA ASP A 113 3.55 -16.09 -0.36
C ASP A 113 4.85 -15.25 -0.47
N PRO A 114 5.78 -15.40 0.49
CA PRO A 114 7.01 -14.63 0.52
C PRO A 114 7.96 -15.02 -0.62
N THR A 115 8.69 -14.05 -1.16
CA THR A 115 9.73 -14.30 -2.18
C THR A 115 10.79 -15.26 -1.66
N GLN A 116 11.14 -16.26 -2.48
CA GLN A 116 12.18 -17.23 -2.17
C GLN A 116 13.40 -16.98 -3.06
N VAL A 117 14.53 -16.59 -2.45
CA VAL A 117 15.74 -16.20 -3.19
C VAL A 117 16.19 -17.28 -4.17
N LYS A 118 16.22 -18.55 -3.72
CA LYS A 118 16.60 -19.70 -4.56
C LYS A 118 15.71 -19.86 -5.79
N GLU A 119 14.42 -19.60 -5.65
CA GLU A 119 13.47 -19.69 -6.76
C GLU A 119 13.70 -18.56 -7.76
N VAL A 120 13.94 -17.33 -7.28
CA VAL A 120 14.28 -16.21 -8.16
C VAL A 120 15.56 -16.51 -8.94
N GLU A 121 16.61 -17.01 -8.29
CA GLU A 121 17.87 -17.39 -8.94
C GLU A 121 17.69 -18.49 -9.99
N GLU A 122 16.85 -19.49 -9.73
CA GLU A 122 16.59 -20.61 -10.66
C GLU A 122 15.82 -20.17 -11.92
N PHE A 123 14.94 -19.18 -11.80
CA PHE A 123 14.00 -18.78 -12.85
C PHE A 123 14.30 -17.42 -13.49
N ILE A 124 15.34 -16.70 -13.05
CA ILE A 124 15.66 -15.33 -13.47
C ILE A 124 15.71 -15.13 -15.01
N ASP A 125 16.28 -16.09 -15.73
CA ASP A 125 16.41 -16.04 -17.20
C ASP A 125 15.17 -16.56 -17.95
N LYS A 126 14.16 -17.06 -17.21
CA LYS A 126 12.95 -17.67 -17.77
C LYS A 126 11.75 -16.74 -17.65
N PHE A 127 11.48 -16.23 -16.45
CA PHE A 127 10.37 -15.32 -16.14
C PHE A 127 10.56 -14.66 -14.76
N ASP A 128 9.73 -13.67 -14.44
CA ASP A 128 9.73 -13.04 -13.12
C ASP A 128 9.14 -13.98 -12.06
N ALA A 129 10.04 -14.62 -11.30
CA ALA A 129 9.69 -15.51 -10.19
C ALA A 129 9.68 -14.80 -8.82
N THR A 130 9.61 -13.47 -8.79
CA THR A 130 9.45 -12.73 -7.55
C THR A 130 8.03 -12.90 -6.99
N ARG A 131 7.94 -13.07 -5.66
CA ARG A 131 6.66 -13.17 -4.94
C ARG A 131 6.45 -11.93 -4.07
N SER A 132 5.72 -12.04 -2.96
CA SER A 132 5.49 -10.88 -2.10
C SER A 132 6.71 -10.57 -1.23
N THR A 133 7.17 -9.31 -1.24
CA THR A 133 8.18 -8.83 -0.29
C THR A 133 7.65 -8.87 1.15
N GLY A 134 6.40 -8.41 1.37
CA GLY A 134 5.77 -8.40 2.69
C GLY A 134 6.50 -7.49 3.67
N TYR A 135 6.85 -6.28 3.24
CA TYR A 135 7.61 -5.31 4.01
C TYR A 135 6.95 -4.97 5.36
N LEU A 136 5.63 -4.84 5.38
CA LEU A 136 4.85 -4.55 6.59
C LEU A 136 4.40 -5.82 7.34
N CYS A 137 4.63 -7.00 6.77
CA CYS A 137 4.15 -8.27 7.31
C CYS A 137 5.13 -8.86 8.34
N ALA A 138 4.81 -8.79 9.63
CA ALA A 138 5.66 -9.38 10.68
C ALA A 138 5.64 -10.92 10.75
N ALA A 139 4.70 -11.57 10.08
CA ALA A 139 4.53 -13.02 10.14
C ALA A 139 4.50 -13.66 8.74
N THR A 140 4.81 -14.95 8.72
CA THR A 140 4.58 -15.90 7.62
C THR A 140 3.99 -17.17 8.23
N VAL A 141 3.63 -18.15 7.41
CA VAL A 141 3.20 -19.48 7.92
C VAL A 141 4.21 -20.12 8.88
N LYS A 142 5.51 -19.79 8.76
CA LYS A 142 6.57 -20.37 9.58
C LYS A 142 6.56 -19.89 11.04
N ASN A 143 6.08 -18.67 11.30
CA ASN A 143 6.16 -18.05 12.63
C ASN A 143 4.83 -17.46 13.12
N PHE A 144 3.74 -17.58 12.33
CA PHE A 144 2.44 -17.01 12.65
C PHE A 144 1.92 -17.43 14.02
N GLU A 145 1.93 -18.73 14.34
CA GLU A 145 1.42 -19.23 15.61
C GLU A 145 2.16 -18.62 16.81
N HIS A 146 3.49 -18.60 16.77
CA HIS A 146 4.31 -18.00 17.81
C HIS A 146 4.02 -16.49 17.97
N LYS A 147 3.95 -15.76 16.86
CA LYS A 147 3.67 -14.32 16.85
C LYS A 147 2.29 -14.02 17.42
N LEU A 148 1.29 -14.81 17.04
CA LEU A 148 -0.06 -14.70 17.56
C LEU A 148 -0.07 -14.93 19.08
N ASP A 149 0.63 -15.95 19.58
CA ASP A 149 0.71 -16.22 21.01
C ASP A 149 1.37 -15.07 21.80
N GLU A 150 2.44 -14.47 21.28
CA GLU A 150 3.05 -13.27 21.87
C GLU A 150 2.04 -12.12 21.99
N ILE A 151 1.24 -11.87 20.95
CA ILE A 151 0.24 -10.79 20.89
C ILE A 151 -0.94 -11.08 21.83
N LEU A 152 -1.45 -12.31 21.83
CA LEU A 152 -2.56 -12.72 22.68
C LEU A 152 -2.20 -12.66 24.17
N GLN A 153 -0.93 -12.90 24.51
CA GLN A 153 -0.39 -12.78 25.86
C GLN A 153 0.05 -11.36 26.24
N GLY A 154 -0.01 -10.40 25.30
CA GLY A 154 0.39 -9.01 25.55
C GLY A 154 1.91 -8.80 25.68
N ARG A 155 2.73 -9.72 25.15
CA ARG A 155 4.20 -9.66 25.20
C ARG A 155 4.82 -8.80 24.09
N THR A 156 4.03 -8.41 23.10
CA THR A 156 4.45 -7.57 21.97
C THR A 156 3.56 -6.34 21.89
N VAL A 157 4.18 -5.18 21.67
CA VAL A 157 3.49 -3.90 21.47
C VAL A 157 3.51 -3.57 19.97
N PRO A 158 2.39 -3.11 19.39
CA PRO A 158 2.38 -2.65 18.00
C PRO A 158 3.13 -1.33 17.86
N SER A 159 3.72 -1.11 16.70
CA SER A 159 4.33 0.17 16.31
C SER A 159 3.27 1.14 15.79
N GLU A 160 3.47 2.44 16.01
CA GLU A 160 2.57 3.49 15.51
C GLU A 160 3.09 4.00 14.16
N VAL A 161 2.41 3.60 13.09
CA VAL A 161 2.76 3.98 11.71
C VAL A 161 1.87 5.13 11.26
N SER A 162 2.49 6.18 10.71
CA SER A 162 1.81 7.37 10.22
C SER A 162 0.98 7.08 8.97
N ARG A 163 -0.18 7.74 8.87
CA ARG A 163 -1.00 7.78 7.65
C ARG A 163 -1.12 9.22 7.17
N MET A 164 -1.50 9.38 5.90
CA MET A 164 -1.73 10.68 5.28
C MET A 164 -3.22 10.99 5.21
N SER A 165 -3.60 12.18 5.66
CA SER A 165 -4.93 12.75 5.43
C SER A 165 -4.96 13.49 4.11
N ILE A 166 -6.08 13.39 3.40
CA ILE A 166 -6.33 14.11 2.16
C ILE A 166 -7.60 14.94 2.36
N CYS A 167 -7.51 16.25 2.17
CA CYS A 167 -8.67 17.14 2.12
C CYS A 167 -8.81 17.70 0.71
N VAL A 168 -10.02 17.70 0.16
CA VAL A 168 -10.33 18.33 -1.13
C VAL A 168 -11.33 19.44 -0.88
N ASN A 169 -11.01 20.68 -1.23
CA ASN A 169 -11.86 21.85 -0.99
C ASN A 169 -12.31 22.00 0.48
N SER A 170 -11.43 21.68 1.43
CA SER A 170 -11.70 21.63 2.88
C SER A 170 -12.61 20.49 3.36
N GLU A 171 -12.99 19.56 2.49
CA GLU A 171 -13.68 18.33 2.84
C GLU A 171 -12.66 17.19 3.05
N LEU A 172 -12.63 16.62 4.25
CA LEU A 172 -11.76 15.49 4.57
C LEU A 172 -12.26 14.22 3.88
N LEU A 173 -11.42 13.58 3.07
CA LEU A 173 -11.73 12.29 2.49
C LEU A 173 -11.80 11.22 3.58
N SER A 174 -12.72 10.26 3.44
CA SER A 174 -12.91 9.17 4.41
C SER A 174 -11.74 8.18 4.47
N THR A 175 -10.85 8.21 3.48
CA THR A 175 -9.74 7.26 3.34
C THR A 175 -8.42 7.96 3.63
N TYR A 176 -7.61 7.34 4.48
CA TYR A 176 -6.23 7.77 4.75
C TYR A 176 -5.25 6.92 3.94
N ALA A 177 -4.22 7.55 3.35
CA ALA A 177 -3.17 6.81 2.65
C ALA A 177 -2.14 6.26 3.64
N LEU A 178 -1.82 4.97 3.54
CA LEU A 178 -0.73 4.36 4.30
C LEU A 178 0.59 4.43 3.55
N ASN A 179 0.59 4.31 2.22
CA ASN A 179 1.79 4.42 1.38
C ASN A 179 1.90 5.82 0.76
N ASP A 180 1.13 6.07 -0.29
CA ASP A 180 1.31 7.25 -1.14
C ASP A 180 0.01 7.69 -1.82
N VAL A 181 0.01 8.98 -2.16
CA VAL A 181 -1.00 9.64 -2.97
C VAL A 181 -0.35 10.10 -4.26
N LEU A 182 -0.96 9.78 -5.40
CA LEU A 182 -0.60 10.34 -6.69
C LEU A 182 -1.74 11.22 -7.18
N VAL A 183 -1.48 12.52 -7.33
CA VAL A 183 -2.38 13.47 -7.99
C VAL A 183 -1.93 13.63 -9.43
N ALA A 184 -2.74 13.16 -10.38
CA ALA A 184 -2.37 13.14 -11.79
C ALA A 184 -3.60 13.21 -12.70
N HIS A 185 -3.35 13.53 -13.96
CA HIS A 185 -4.34 13.37 -15.02
C HIS A 185 -4.69 11.88 -15.20
N PRO A 186 -5.97 11.49 -15.40
CA PRO A 186 -6.37 10.08 -15.57
C PRO A 186 -5.71 9.41 -16.78
N CYS A 187 -5.56 10.15 -17.88
CA CYS A 187 -4.78 9.71 -19.03
C CYS A 187 -3.28 9.95 -18.81
N PRO A 188 -2.43 8.91 -18.74
CA PRO A 188 -0.99 9.06 -18.50
C PRO A 188 -0.24 9.75 -19.66
N ALA A 189 -0.84 9.81 -20.85
CA ALA A 189 -0.30 10.53 -22.00
C ALA A 189 -0.62 12.04 -21.99
N THR A 190 -1.32 12.54 -20.96
CA THR A 190 -1.72 13.95 -20.85
C THR A 190 -1.00 14.65 -19.70
N VAL A 191 -0.63 15.90 -19.92
CA VAL A 191 0.10 16.72 -18.94
C VAL A 191 -0.80 17.11 -17.77
N SER A 192 -0.32 16.88 -16.56
CA SER A 192 -0.88 17.40 -15.32
C SER A 192 -0.42 18.84 -15.10
N ARG A 193 -1.35 19.76 -14.83
CA ARG A 193 -1.06 21.16 -14.47
C ARG A 193 -1.57 21.43 -13.07
N PHE A 194 -0.67 21.80 -12.18
CA PHE A 194 -1.00 22.11 -10.79
C PHE A 194 0.02 23.09 -10.21
N SER A 195 -0.28 23.65 -9.05
CA SER A 195 0.71 24.37 -8.25
C SER A 195 0.65 23.92 -6.83
N PHE A 196 1.78 23.88 -6.13
CA PHE A 196 1.80 23.50 -4.73
C PHE A 196 2.67 24.42 -3.89
N ARG A 197 2.44 24.40 -2.58
CA ARG A 197 3.28 25.03 -1.56
C ARG A 197 3.17 24.28 -0.24
N ILE A 198 4.15 24.48 0.63
CA ILE A 198 4.17 23.95 2.00
C ILE A 198 3.76 25.08 2.95
N LYS A 199 2.83 24.78 3.86
CA LYS A 199 2.32 25.68 4.90
C LYS A 199 2.60 25.13 6.30
N LYS A 200 2.78 26.03 7.26
CA LYS A 200 2.79 25.75 8.70
C LYS A 200 1.87 26.76 9.37
N ASP A 201 0.88 26.29 10.12
CA ASP A 201 -0.08 27.15 10.84
C ASP A 201 -0.72 28.23 9.95
N CYS A 202 -1.16 27.85 8.74
CA CYS A 202 -1.70 28.73 7.69
C CYS A 202 -0.69 29.72 7.07
N VAL A 203 0.55 29.75 7.53
CA VAL A 203 1.63 30.59 6.98
C VAL A 203 2.43 29.79 5.93
N SER A 204 2.70 30.41 4.77
CA SER A 204 3.49 29.77 3.72
C SER A 204 4.97 29.67 4.12
N ARG A 205 5.54 28.45 4.07
CA ARG A 205 6.96 28.16 4.34
C ARG A 205 7.77 28.06 3.05
N SER A 206 7.16 27.59 1.98
CA SER A 206 7.77 27.55 0.64
C SER A 206 7.11 28.57 -0.29
N PRO A 207 7.82 29.01 -1.35
CA PRO A 207 7.17 29.72 -2.44
C PRO A 207 6.13 28.84 -3.14
N LEU A 208 5.20 29.47 -3.85
CA LEU A 208 4.27 28.76 -4.74
C LEU A 208 5.04 28.24 -5.96
N VAL A 209 4.93 26.94 -6.20
CA VAL A 209 5.59 26.27 -7.33
C VAL A 209 4.53 25.86 -8.33
N ASN A 210 4.62 26.39 -9.56
CA ASN A 210 3.75 26.01 -10.67
C ASN A 210 4.41 24.88 -11.48
N CYS A 211 3.68 23.80 -11.71
CA CYS A 211 4.18 22.58 -12.33
C CYS A 211 3.36 22.16 -13.55
N ARG A 212 4.08 21.66 -14.55
CA ARG A 212 3.56 20.87 -15.67
C ARG A 212 4.35 19.57 -15.65
N SER A 213 3.69 18.44 -15.44
CA SER A 213 4.38 17.18 -15.15
C SER A 213 3.46 15.97 -15.40
N SER A 214 3.92 14.75 -15.11
CA SER A 214 3.05 13.57 -15.11
C SER A 214 2.27 13.37 -13.80
N GLY A 215 2.49 14.26 -12.81
CA GLY A 215 1.73 14.31 -11.56
C GLY A 215 2.58 14.73 -10.36
N LEU A 216 1.93 14.79 -9.20
CA LEU A 216 2.53 14.99 -7.89
C LEU A 216 2.34 13.72 -7.07
N ARG A 217 3.44 13.09 -6.63
CA ARG A 217 3.40 11.97 -5.70
C ARG A 217 3.81 12.46 -4.32
N VAL A 218 3.03 12.12 -3.30
CA VAL A 218 3.36 12.35 -1.89
C VAL A 218 3.27 11.03 -1.18
N SER A 219 4.24 10.71 -0.32
CA SER A 219 4.37 9.42 0.35
C SER A 219 4.59 9.60 1.84
N THR A 220 4.02 8.71 2.64
CA THR A 220 4.42 8.48 4.03
C THR A 220 5.76 7.73 4.07
N ALA A 221 6.27 7.51 5.29
CA ALA A 221 7.41 6.64 5.49
C ALA A 221 7.17 5.18 5.06
N ALA A 222 5.96 4.63 5.25
CA ALA A 222 5.65 3.25 4.85
C ALA A 222 5.64 3.07 3.32
N GLY A 223 5.22 4.09 2.58
CA GLY A 223 5.29 4.11 1.11
C GLY A 223 6.67 4.45 0.54
N SER A 224 7.61 4.89 1.38
CA SER A 224 8.91 5.42 0.92
C SER A 224 9.78 4.37 0.21
N THR A 225 9.60 3.09 0.53
CA THR A 225 10.30 1.94 -0.09
C THR A 225 9.54 1.32 -1.27
N ALA A 226 8.32 1.81 -1.54
CA ALA A 226 7.46 1.33 -2.61
C ALA A 226 7.55 2.24 -3.84
N ALA A 227 6.40 2.72 -4.35
CA ALA A 227 6.35 3.52 -5.56
C ALA A 227 7.13 4.85 -5.45
N MET A 228 7.32 5.39 -4.24
CA MET A 228 8.15 6.57 -4.02
C MET A 228 9.62 6.31 -4.34
N LEU A 229 10.19 5.19 -3.87
CA LEU A 229 11.58 4.82 -4.18
C LEU A 229 11.78 4.66 -5.69
N SER A 230 10.85 3.98 -6.37
CA SER A 230 10.89 3.80 -7.83
C SER A 230 10.79 5.11 -8.60
N ALA A 231 10.18 6.16 -8.03
CA ALA A 231 10.08 7.48 -8.66
C ALA A 231 11.35 8.32 -8.51
N GLY A 232 12.38 7.84 -7.81
CA GLY A 232 13.59 8.60 -7.47
C GLY A 232 13.55 9.23 -6.08
N GLY A 233 12.55 8.88 -5.26
CA GLY A 233 12.53 9.19 -3.84
C GLY A 233 13.60 8.45 -3.02
N PHE A 234 13.59 8.65 -1.72
CA PHE A 234 14.48 7.97 -0.77
C PHE A 234 13.69 7.23 0.32
N SER A 235 14.31 6.19 0.88
CA SER A 235 13.75 5.45 2.01
C SER A 235 13.73 6.30 3.28
N MET A 236 12.64 6.24 4.02
CA MET A 236 12.45 6.94 5.30
C MET A 236 12.37 5.94 6.46
N PRO A 237 12.77 6.33 7.69
CA PRO A 237 12.48 5.53 8.87
C PRO A 237 10.98 5.28 8.99
N ILE A 238 10.55 4.02 9.14
CA ILE A 238 9.14 3.62 9.08
C ILE A 238 8.23 4.34 10.08
N LEU A 239 8.80 4.79 11.21
CA LEU A 239 8.09 5.52 12.27
C LEU A 239 8.13 7.05 12.09
N SER A 240 8.72 7.55 11.00
CA SER A 240 8.70 8.98 10.70
C SER A 240 7.26 9.46 10.48
N LYS A 241 7.00 10.68 10.94
CA LYS A 241 5.74 11.41 10.75
C LYS A 241 5.81 12.41 9.60
N ASP A 242 6.97 12.53 8.98
CA ASP A 242 7.15 13.39 7.83
C ASP A 242 6.58 12.72 6.58
N LEU A 243 6.22 13.55 5.60
CA LEU A 243 5.90 13.09 4.26
C LEU A 243 7.04 13.46 3.31
N GLN A 244 7.20 12.68 2.26
CA GLN A 244 8.09 13.00 1.15
C GLN A 244 7.24 13.28 -0.08
N TYR A 245 7.61 14.27 -0.89
CA TYR A 245 6.93 14.55 -2.15
C TYR A 245 7.90 14.58 -3.31
N ILE A 246 7.41 14.20 -4.49
CA ILE A 246 8.14 14.31 -5.75
C ILE A 246 7.19 14.69 -6.88
N VAL A 247 7.59 15.68 -7.67
CA VAL A 247 6.97 16.02 -8.95
C VAL A 247 7.51 15.06 -10.01
N ARG A 248 6.64 14.27 -10.63
CA ARG A 248 7.05 13.25 -11.60
C ARG A 248 7.27 13.86 -12.97
N GLU A 249 8.47 13.69 -13.55
CA GLU A 249 8.81 14.11 -14.93
C GLU A 249 8.44 15.59 -15.21
N PRO A 250 8.98 16.56 -14.43
CA PRO A 250 8.66 17.98 -14.60
C PRO A 250 9.12 18.51 -15.97
N ILE A 251 8.22 19.21 -16.67
CA ILE A 251 8.50 19.83 -17.97
C ILE A 251 9.23 21.16 -17.75
N SER A 252 10.53 21.17 -18.06
CA SER A 252 11.42 22.34 -18.00
C SER A 252 11.21 23.19 -16.73
N PRO A 253 11.49 22.66 -15.53
CA PRO A 253 11.42 23.48 -14.33
C PRO A 253 12.37 24.66 -14.51
N ARG A 254 11.89 25.87 -14.21
CA ARG A 254 12.76 27.04 -14.19
C ARG A 254 13.91 26.76 -13.21
N ALA A 255 15.11 27.25 -13.50
CA ALA A 255 16.31 26.91 -12.72
C ALA A 255 16.16 27.26 -11.22
N ASP A 256 15.37 28.29 -10.90
CA ASP A 256 15.06 28.73 -9.53
C ASP A 256 14.18 27.76 -8.73
N ILE A 257 13.41 26.88 -9.39
CA ILE A 257 12.48 25.93 -8.74
C ILE A 257 12.89 24.46 -8.90
N SER A 258 13.99 24.15 -9.61
CA SER A 258 14.41 22.77 -9.85
C SER A 258 14.65 21.99 -8.55
N ASN A 259 15.21 22.63 -7.53
CA ASN A 259 15.47 22.03 -6.22
C ASN A 259 14.19 21.82 -5.38
N LEU A 260 13.04 22.32 -5.85
CA LEU A 260 11.73 22.18 -5.20
C LEU A 260 10.89 21.07 -5.81
N MET A 261 11.41 20.30 -6.78
CA MET A 261 10.68 19.18 -7.40
C MET A 261 10.63 17.94 -6.49
N HIS A 262 11.44 17.90 -5.44
CA HIS A 262 11.50 16.81 -4.47
C HIS A 262 11.82 17.39 -3.11
N GLY A 263 11.09 16.98 -2.08
CA GLY A 263 11.38 17.42 -0.72
C GLY A 263 10.59 16.68 0.34
N ILE A 264 10.61 17.26 1.54
CA ILE A 264 9.95 16.75 2.74
C ILE A 264 8.87 17.77 3.15
N VAL A 265 7.73 17.26 3.62
CA VAL A 265 6.73 18.01 4.38
C VAL A 265 6.85 17.54 5.81
N GLN A 266 7.23 18.43 6.73
CA GLN A 266 7.41 18.05 8.13
C GLN A 266 6.07 17.70 8.79
N SER A 267 6.10 16.94 9.88
CA SER A 267 4.89 16.47 10.57
C SER A 267 3.89 17.55 10.99
N GLU A 268 4.35 18.78 11.23
CA GLU A 268 3.51 19.93 11.57
C GLU A 268 3.09 20.79 10.37
N GLU A 269 3.63 20.49 9.20
CA GLU A 269 3.38 21.19 7.95
C GLU A 269 2.27 20.50 7.14
N THR A 270 1.66 21.25 6.22
CA THR A 270 0.72 20.73 5.22
C THR A 270 1.18 21.12 3.82
N MET A 271 0.91 20.25 2.86
CA MET A 271 1.10 20.57 1.44
C MET A 271 -0.25 20.93 0.84
N GLU A 272 -0.34 22.14 0.32
CA GLU A 272 -1.50 22.61 -0.45
C GLU A 272 -1.17 22.56 -1.94
N SER A 273 -2.03 21.94 -2.73
CA SER A 273 -1.91 21.83 -4.18
C SER A 273 -3.21 22.26 -4.86
N THR A 274 -3.13 23.18 -5.82
CA THR A 274 -4.26 23.63 -6.64
C THR A 274 -4.18 22.96 -8.01
N TRP A 275 -5.28 22.36 -8.45
CA TRP A 275 -5.37 21.66 -9.73
C TRP A 275 -5.88 22.58 -10.86
N TYR A 276 -5.24 22.52 -12.02
CA TYR A 276 -5.56 23.41 -13.16
C TYR A 276 -6.06 22.68 -14.41
N CYS A 277 -6.11 21.35 -14.45
CA CYS A 277 -6.71 20.63 -15.59
C CYS A 277 -8.21 20.44 -15.39
N GLN A 278 -8.95 20.22 -16.48
CA GLN A 278 -10.41 19.98 -16.44
C GLN A 278 -10.77 18.75 -15.61
N GLU A 279 -9.99 17.69 -15.75
CA GLU A 279 -10.11 16.44 -14.99
C GLU A 279 -8.79 16.11 -14.30
N GLY A 280 -8.88 15.45 -13.15
CA GLY A 280 -7.76 14.91 -12.41
C GLY A 280 -8.24 13.80 -11.48
N LEU A 281 -7.32 12.93 -11.08
CA LEU A 281 -7.56 11.87 -10.12
C LEU A 281 -6.52 11.93 -9.01
N ILE A 282 -6.99 11.75 -7.79
CA ILE A 282 -6.18 11.43 -6.61
C ILE A 282 -6.23 9.92 -6.45
N TYR A 283 -5.12 9.25 -6.70
CA TYR A 283 -4.94 7.82 -6.46
C TYR A 283 -4.38 7.62 -5.05
N ILE A 284 -5.07 6.85 -4.23
CA ILE A 284 -4.72 6.59 -2.83
C ILE A 284 -4.27 5.13 -2.70
N ASP A 285 -3.00 4.91 -2.34
CA ASP A 285 -2.38 3.58 -2.17
C ASP A 285 -2.54 2.63 -3.37
N GLY A 286 -2.51 3.19 -4.58
CA GLY A 286 -2.61 2.44 -5.84
C GLY A 286 -3.85 2.81 -6.66
N SER A 287 -4.30 1.90 -7.52
CA SER A 287 -5.34 2.18 -8.53
C SER A 287 -6.77 1.94 -8.05
N HIS A 288 -6.97 1.34 -6.89
CA HIS A 288 -8.28 0.87 -6.45
C HIS A 288 -9.12 1.94 -5.74
N ILE A 289 -8.46 2.90 -5.08
CA ILE A 289 -9.13 4.01 -4.40
C ILE A 289 -8.75 5.28 -5.14
N VAL A 290 -9.76 5.88 -5.77
CA VAL A 290 -9.60 7.09 -6.57
C VAL A 290 -10.63 8.13 -6.14
N HIS A 291 -10.21 9.39 -6.13
CA HIS A 291 -11.09 10.52 -5.94
C HIS A 291 -10.92 11.49 -7.11
N SER A 292 -12.03 11.87 -7.75
CA SER A 292 -12.00 12.78 -8.88
C SER A 292 -11.88 14.22 -8.42
N ILE A 293 -11.05 14.98 -9.11
CA ILE A 293 -10.89 16.43 -8.93
C ILE A 293 -11.04 17.13 -10.28
N GLN A 294 -11.39 18.40 -10.24
CA GLN A 294 -11.61 19.26 -11.39
C GLN A 294 -10.82 20.56 -11.28
N HIS A 295 -10.85 21.34 -12.36
CA HIS A 295 -10.17 22.62 -12.42
C HIS A 295 -10.59 23.53 -11.26
N GLY A 296 -9.61 24.06 -10.53
CA GLY A 296 -9.81 24.94 -9.38
C GLY A 296 -9.85 24.21 -8.04
N ASP A 297 -9.94 22.87 -8.02
CA ASP A 297 -9.94 22.12 -6.77
C ASP A 297 -8.61 22.27 -6.03
N MET A 298 -8.72 22.37 -4.71
CA MET A 298 -7.60 22.49 -3.79
C MET A 298 -7.45 21.21 -2.97
N VAL A 299 -6.29 20.57 -3.07
CA VAL A 299 -5.93 19.36 -2.36
C VAL A 299 -4.95 19.72 -1.24
N GLU A 300 -5.31 19.41 -0.01
CA GLU A 300 -4.41 19.50 1.15
C GLU A 300 -3.98 18.10 1.60
N LEU A 301 -2.68 17.90 1.78
CA LEU A 301 -2.06 16.66 2.22
C LEU A 301 -1.30 16.90 3.53
N SER A 302 -1.54 16.07 4.53
CA SER A 302 -0.87 16.16 5.83
C SER A 302 -0.68 14.79 6.48
N SER A 303 0.24 14.68 7.43
CA SER A 303 0.41 13.46 8.24
C SER A 303 -0.47 13.41 9.49
N LYS A 304 -1.50 14.28 9.58
CA LYS A 304 -2.40 14.39 10.74
C LYS A 304 -3.57 13.38 10.71
N ALA A 305 -3.47 12.31 9.92
CA ALA A 305 -4.45 11.23 9.98
C ALA A 305 -4.30 10.42 11.28
N PRO A 306 -5.36 9.72 11.73
CA PRO A 306 -5.26 8.79 12.85
C PRO A 306 -4.17 7.75 12.57
N ILE A 307 -3.31 7.49 13.55
CA ILE A 307 -2.20 6.53 13.41
C ILE A 307 -2.72 5.11 13.15
N LEU A 308 -1.89 4.26 12.53
CA LEU A 308 -2.16 2.84 12.40
C LEU A 308 -1.26 2.06 13.34
N LYS A 309 -1.85 1.22 14.21
CA LYS A 309 -1.09 0.32 15.08
C LYS A 309 -0.74 -0.95 14.32
N VAL A 310 0.53 -1.17 14.00
CA VAL A 310 0.99 -2.31 13.20
C VAL A 310 2.02 -3.13 13.96
N PHE A 311 1.83 -4.46 14.01
CA PHE A 311 2.92 -5.35 14.41
C PHE A 311 3.92 -5.47 13.26
N LEU A 312 5.04 -4.76 13.37
CA LEU A 312 6.11 -4.73 12.35
C LEU A 312 7.15 -5.85 12.55
N PRO A 313 7.85 -6.27 11.48
CA PRO A 313 9.06 -7.09 11.60
C PRO A 313 10.12 -6.43 12.51
N ARG A 314 10.88 -7.24 13.26
CA ARG A 314 11.89 -6.73 14.22
C ARG A 314 12.93 -5.78 13.60
N HIS A 315 13.31 -6.00 12.34
CA HIS A 315 14.31 -5.18 11.66
C HIS A 315 13.82 -3.78 11.26
N LEU A 316 12.50 -3.53 11.32
CA LEU A 316 11.91 -2.21 11.07
C LEU A 316 11.61 -1.44 12.36
N GLN A 317 11.81 -2.05 13.53
CA GLN A 317 11.53 -1.42 14.83
C GLN A 317 12.74 -0.65 15.41
N SER A 318 13.90 -0.74 14.77
CA SER A 318 15.18 -0.16 15.19
C SER A 318 15.49 1.15 14.48
#